data_AF-A0A158F8Y5-F1
#
_entry.id   AF-A0A158F8Y5-F1
#
_cell.length_a   1.000
_cell.length_b   1.000
_cell.length_c   1.000
_cell.angle_alpha   90.00
_cell.angle_beta   90.00
_cell.angle_gamma   90.00
#
_symmetry.space_group_name_H-M   'P 1'
#
loop_
_entity.id
_entity.type
_entity.pdbx_description
1 polymer ?
#
loop_
_entity_poly.entity_id
_entity_poly.type
_entity_poly.pdbx_seq_one_letter_code
_entity_poly.pdbx_strand_id
1 'polypeptide(L)'
;MISLCAHKLGIKFFSKGKIELQAQSAPMDLFADQQLHVSSASANVLVDAKTKAMMASGGASMTIENGNVVFNCPGEFRIKAASFTFEGPGNTAVSLPQLPVSHYQPNDRYSHTQ
;
A
#
# COMPACT_ATOMS: atom_id res chain seq x y z
N MET A 1 9.88 32.32 -18.83
CA MET A 1 8.68 31.69 -18.23
C MET A 1 7.62 31.59 -19.32
N ILE A 2 7.01 30.42 -19.50
CA ILE A 2 5.88 30.22 -20.41
C ILE A 2 4.66 29.95 -19.54
N SER A 3 3.57 30.69 -19.75
CA SER A 3 2.31 30.52 -19.02
C SER A 3 1.15 30.47 -20.02
N LEU A 4 0.23 29.52 -19.82
CA LEU A 4 -0.96 29.34 -20.65
C LEU A 4 -2.18 29.26 -19.73
N CYS A 5 -3.15 30.13 -19.94
CA CYS A 5 -4.38 30.18 -19.17
C CYS A 5 -5.59 30.21 -20.11
N ALA A 6 -6.61 29.41 -19.81
CA ALA A 6 -7.89 29.42 -20.51
C ALA A 6 -9.00 29.72 -19.49
N HIS A 7 -9.87 30.70 -19.79
CA HIS A 7 -10.78 31.27 -18.79
C HIS A 7 -12.23 30.75 -18.87
N LYS A 8 -12.69 30.26 -20.03
CA LYS A 8 -14.09 29.82 -20.23
C LYS A 8 -14.25 28.41 -20.77
N LEU A 9 -13.42 28.02 -21.75
CA LEU A 9 -13.61 26.78 -22.53
C LEU A 9 -12.57 25.69 -22.21
N GLY A 10 -11.59 25.99 -21.37
CA GLY A 10 -10.51 25.06 -21.02
C GLY A 10 -9.49 24.85 -22.14
N ILE A 11 -8.70 23.78 -22.00
CA ILE A 11 -7.61 23.40 -22.91
C ILE A 11 -7.80 21.93 -23.30
N LYS A 12 -7.61 21.60 -24.59
CA LYS A 12 -7.61 20.23 -25.09
C LYS A 12 -6.36 20.01 -25.95
N PHE A 13 -5.65 18.91 -25.72
CA PHE A 13 -4.52 18.48 -26.52
C PHE A 13 -4.87 17.17 -27.22
N PHE A 14 -4.75 17.14 -28.54
CA PHE A 14 -4.92 15.94 -29.35
C PHE A 14 -3.65 15.71 -30.15
N SER A 15 -3.15 14.47 -30.16
CA SER A 15 -1.99 14.08 -30.95
C SER A 15 -2.19 12.69 -31.52
N LYS A 16 -1.68 12.47 -32.73
CA LYS A 16 -1.52 11.12 -33.29
C LYS A 16 -0.22 10.44 -32.83
N GLY A 17 0.73 11.22 -32.31
CA GLY A 17 2.01 10.76 -31.79
C GLY A 17 2.09 10.86 -30.27
N LYS A 18 3.26 10.53 -29.73
CA LYS A 18 3.54 10.55 -28.29
C LYS A 18 3.39 11.97 -27.72
N ILE A 19 2.74 12.09 -26.58
CA ILE A 19 2.73 13.31 -25.76
C ILE A 19 3.60 13.02 -24.53
N GLU A 20 4.54 13.91 -24.23
CA GLU A 20 5.40 13.83 -23.05
C GLU A 20 5.34 15.15 -22.29
N LEU A 21 5.06 15.05 -20.99
CA LEU A 21 5.09 16.17 -20.06
C LEU A 21 6.14 15.83 -19.01
N GLN A 22 7.16 16.67 -18.85
CA GLN A 22 8.27 16.41 -17.93
C GLN A 22 8.74 17.68 -17.25
N ALA A 23 9.06 17.58 -15.96
CA ALA A 23 9.79 18.58 -15.20
C ALA A 23 11.11 17.95 -14.71
N GLN A 24 12.24 18.37 -15.29
CA GLN A 24 13.52 17.65 -15.13
C GLN A 24 14.25 17.98 -13.82
N SER A 25 14.09 19.22 -13.34
CA SER A 25 14.81 19.74 -12.16
C SER A 25 13.87 20.42 -11.16
N ALA A 26 12.56 20.24 -11.32
CA ALA A 26 11.52 20.89 -10.54
C ALA A 26 10.33 19.93 -10.40
N PRO A 27 9.47 20.12 -9.39
CA PRO A 27 8.23 19.34 -9.24
C PRO A 27 7.24 19.62 -10.38
N MET A 28 6.32 18.67 -10.59
CA MET A 28 5.14 18.82 -11.43
C MET A 28 3.90 18.62 -10.56
N ASP A 29 2.99 19.59 -10.60
CA ASP A 29 1.72 19.52 -9.90
C ASP A 29 0.55 19.50 -10.90
N LEU A 30 -0.44 18.64 -10.64
CA LEU A 30 -1.67 18.53 -11.43
C LEU A 30 -2.87 18.54 -10.50
N PHE A 31 -3.70 19.58 -10.61
CA PHE A 31 -4.88 19.78 -9.77
C PHE A 31 -6.14 19.91 -10.62
N ALA A 32 -7.26 19.46 -10.07
CA ALA A 32 -8.59 19.65 -10.63
C ALA A 32 -9.56 19.95 -9.48
N ASP A 33 -10.48 20.90 -9.67
CA ASP A 33 -11.52 21.24 -8.70
C ASP A 33 -12.60 20.15 -8.59
N GLN A 34 -12.86 19.47 -9.72
CA GLN A 34 -13.82 18.37 -9.80
C GLN A 34 -13.08 17.03 -9.97
N GLN A 35 -13.18 16.41 -11.15
CA GLN A 35 -12.62 15.10 -11.41
C GLN A 35 -11.26 15.20 -12.11
N LEU A 36 -10.29 14.41 -11.63
CA LEU A 36 -9.08 14.06 -12.36
C LEU A 36 -9.22 12.62 -12.87
N HIS A 37 -9.16 12.42 -14.18
CA HIS A 37 -9.30 11.11 -14.82
C HIS A 37 -8.05 10.77 -15.65
N VAL A 38 -7.39 9.66 -15.30
CA VAL A 38 -6.22 9.13 -16.02
C VAL A 38 -6.53 7.70 -16.41
N SER A 39 -6.48 7.40 -17.71
CA SER A 39 -6.83 6.09 -18.24
C SER A 39 -6.05 5.78 -19.51
N SER A 40 -5.77 4.50 -19.73
CA SER A 40 -5.26 3.98 -20.99
C SER A 40 -6.32 3.11 -21.66
N ALA A 41 -6.56 3.32 -22.96
CA ALA A 41 -7.61 2.61 -23.68
C ALA A 41 -7.21 1.18 -24.11
N SER A 42 -5.92 0.94 -24.31
CA SER A 42 -5.43 -0.32 -24.92
C SER A 42 -4.17 -0.87 -24.25
N ALA A 43 -3.64 -0.20 -23.23
CA ALA A 43 -2.39 -0.57 -22.59
C ALA A 43 -2.43 -0.23 -21.08
N ASN A 44 -1.27 -0.12 -20.45
CA ASN A 44 -1.12 0.07 -19.02
C ASN A 44 -1.14 1.56 -18.61
N VAL A 45 -1.52 1.80 -17.35
CA VAL A 45 -1.23 3.06 -16.64
C VAL A 45 -0.09 2.74 -15.66
N LEU A 46 1.06 3.39 -15.85
CA LEU A 46 2.24 3.19 -15.00
C LEU A 46 2.42 4.41 -14.10
N VAL A 47 2.62 4.16 -12.80
CA VAL A 47 2.86 5.19 -11.79
C VAL A 47 4.07 4.76 -10.97
N ASP A 48 5.24 5.25 -11.37
CA ASP A 48 6.52 4.88 -10.78
C ASP A 48 7.07 6.04 -9.96
N ALA A 49 7.59 5.73 -8.77
CA ALA A 49 8.21 6.71 -7.89
C ALA A 49 9.49 6.14 -7.28
N LYS A 50 10.52 7.00 -7.15
CA LYS A 50 11.80 6.60 -6.54
C LYS A 50 11.73 6.47 -5.02
N THR A 51 11.01 7.39 -4.37
CA THR A 51 10.98 7.50 -2.91
C THR A 51 9.67 7.00 -2.33
N LYS A 52 8.55 7.55 -2.82
CA LYS A 52 7.21 7.28 -2.29
C LYS A 52 6.14 7.49 -3.35
N ALA A 53 5.22 6.53 -3.45
CA ALA A 53 3.94 6.70 -4.15
C ALA A 53 2.81 6.59 -3.13
N MET A 54 1.89 7.56 -3.10
CA MET A 54 0.81 7.60 -2.13
C MET A 54 -0.50 8.03 -2.79
N MET A 55 -1.58 7.32 -2.47
CA MET A 55 -2.95 7.69 -2.84
C MET A 55 -3.76 7.78 -1.56
N ALA A 56 -4.51 8.87 -1.37
CA ALA A 56 -5.29 9.09 -0.16
C ALA A 56 -6.66 9.69 -0.47
N SER A 57 -7.66 9.32 0.32
CA SER A 57 -9.02 9.83 0.24
C SER A 57 -9.75 9.62 1.56
N GLY A 58 -10.45 10.65 2.06
CA GLY A 58 -11.29 10.52 3.26
C GLY A 58 -10.56 10.01 4.51
N GLY A 59 -9.26 10.27 4.64
CA GLY A 59 -8.43 9.75 5.73
C GLY A 59 -7.88 8.33 5.52
N ALA A 60 -8.36 7.60 4.50
CA ALA A 60 -7.73 6.36 4.07
C ALA A 60 -6.56 6.64 3.11
N SER A 61 -5.53 5.80 3.12
CA SER A 61 -4.43 5.88 2.16
C SER A 61 -3.79 4.53 1.84
N MET A 62 -3.23 4.45 0.64
CA MET A 62 -2.35 3.39 0.17
C MET A 62 -1.00 4.02 -0.13
N THR A 63 0.05 3.55 0.53
CA THR A 63 1.42 4.08 0.41
C THR A 63 2.39 2.97 0.02
N ILE A 64 3.24 3.24 -0.97
CA ILE A 64 4.37 2.41 -1.38
C ILE A 64 5.65 3.18 -1.07
N GLU A 65 6.45 2.70 -0.13
CA GLU A 65 7.64 3.38 0.36
C GLU A 65 8.63 2.37 0.97
N ASN A 66 9.92 2.48 0.62
CA ASN A 66 10.99 1.62 1.14
C ASN A 66 10.72 0.10 0.98
N GLY A 67 10.10 -0.31 -0.13
CA GLY A 67 9.73 -1.71 -0.39
C GLY A 67 8.51 -2.21 0.38
N ASN A 68 7.87 -1.36 1.19
CA ASN A 68 6.65 -1.69 1.92
C ASN A 68 5.42 -1.14 1.20
N VAL A 69 4.32 -1.89 1.28
CA VAL A 69 2.99 -1.42 0.90
C VAL A 69 2.16 -1.31 2.16
N VAL A 70 1.67 -0.12 2.48
CA VAL A 70 0.91 0.17 3.69
C VAL A 70 -0.47 0.71 3.34
N PHE A 71 -1.50 0.07 3.88
CA PHE A 71 -2.88 0.53 3.80
C PHE A 71 -3.28 1.10 5.16
N ASN A 72 -3.54 2.41 5.24
CA ASN A 72 -4.04 3.07 6.43
C ASN A 72 -5.51 3.39 6.22
N CYS A 73 -6.41 2.76 6.97
CA CYS A 73 -7.84 2.99 6.85
C CYS A 73 -8.45 3.09 8.26
N PRO A 74 -8.98 4.25 8.69
CA PRO A 74 -9.64 4.37 10.00
C PRO A 74 -11.02 3.68 10.03
N GLY A 75 -11.64 3.50 8.86
CA GLY A 75 -12.89 2.77 8.70
C GLY A 75 -12.68 1.28 8.41
N GLU A 76 -13.64 0.70 7.69
CA GLU A 76 -13.60 -0.71 7.32
C GLU A 76 -12.65 -0.99 6.15
N PHE A 77 -11.78 -1.99 6.30
CA PHE A 77 -11.03 -2.59 5.20
C PHE A 77 -11.73 -3.89 4.76
N ARG A 78 -12.50 -3.82 3.67
CA ARG A 78 -13.34 -4.94 3.18
C ARG A 78 -12.75 -5.58 1.93
N ILE A 79 -12.37 -6.85 2.02
CA ILE A 79 -11.94 -7.68 0.89
C ILE A 79 -13.11 -8.57 0.46
N LYS A 80 -13.49 -8.53 -0.82
CA LYS A 80 -14.47 -9.45 -1.43
C LYS A 80 -13.75 -10.32 -2.45
N ALA A 81 -13.52 -11.59 -2.13
CA ALA A 81 -12.81 -12.53 -2.98
C ALA A 81 -13.37 -13.95 -2.85
N ALA A 82 -13.26 -14.76 -3.91
CA ALA A 82 -13.61 -16.18 -3.87
C ALA A 82 -12.60 -17.00 -3.01
N SER A 83 -11.35 -16.54 -2.96
CA SER A 83 -10.27 -17.11 -2.14
C SER A 83 -9.36 -15.99 -1.64
N PHE A 84 -8.89 -16.10 -0.40
CA PHE A 84 -7.89 -15.21 0.19
C PHE A 84 -6.85 -16.04 0.93
N THR A 85 -5.58 -15.86 0.60
CA THR A 85 -4.45 -16.55 1.26
C THR A 85 -3.55 -15.48 1.85
N PHE A 86 -3.31 -15.55 3.15
CA PHE A 86 -2.30 -14.76 3.82
C PHE A 86 -1.18 -15.70 4.24
N GLU A 87 -0.06 -15.65 3.51
CA GLU A 87 1.13 -16.41 3.86
C GLU A 87 1.96 -15.59 4.83
N GLY A 88 2.05 -16.09 6.06
CA GLY A 88 2.95 -15.53 7.05
C GLY A 88 4.42 -15.71 6.64
N PRO A 89 5.36 -15.13 7.41
CA PRO A 89 6.78 -15.42 7.21
C PRO A 89 7.02 -16.94 7.27
N GLY A 90 7.87 -17.46 6.40
CA GLY A 90 8.17 -18.89 6.35
C GLY A 90 8.56 -19.42 7.72
N ASN A 91 7.99 -20.57 8.12
CA ASN A 91 8.30 -21.24 9.37
C ASN A 91 9.76 -21.72 9.37
N THR A 92 10.69 -20.86 9.76
CA THR A 92 12.01 -21.32 10.21
C THR A 92 11.81 -21.91 11.59
N ALA A 93 11.95 -23.23 11.72
CA ALA A 93 11.90 -23.91 13.02
C ALA A 93 12.98 -23.29 13.94
N VAL A 94 12.58 -22.39 14.83
CA VAL A 94 13.47 -21.89 15.87
C VAL A 94 13.63 -23.02 16.87
N SER A 95 14.86 -23.47 17.08
CA SER A 95 15.17 -24.41 18.17
C SER A 95 14.85 -23.71 19.48
N LEU A 96 13.70 -24.04 20.08
CA LEU A 96 13.31 -23.51 21.38
C LEU A 96 14.30 -24.03 22.43
N PRO A 97 14.84 -23.18 23.32
CA PRO A 97 15.64 -23.65 24.43
C PRO A 97 14.80 -24.59 25.30
N GLN A 98 15.37 -25.73 25.69
CA GLN A 98 14.68 -26.65 26.59
C GLN A 98 14.43 -25.95 27.92
N LEU A 99 13.16 -25.91 28.33
CA LEU A 99 12.78 -25.41 29.65
C LEU A 99 13.43 -26.30 30.73
N PRO A 100 13.90 -25.72 31.84
CA PRO A 100 14.40 -26.51 32.96
C PRO A 100 13.32 -27.47 33.45
N VAL A 101 13.61 -28.77 33.41
CA VAL A 101 12.74 -29.77 34.03
C VAL A 101 12.91 -29.70 35.54
N SER A 102 11.80 -29.56 36.27
CA SER A 102 11.86 -29.66 37.73
C SER A 102 12.06 -31.13 38.11
N HIS A 103 12.98 -31.40 39.03
CA HIS A 103 13.19 -32.73 39.60
C HIS A 103 12.25 -32.98 40.78
N TYR A 104 11.16 -32.21 40.88
CA TYR A 104 10.24 -32.29 42.00
C TYR A 104 9.45 -33.60 41.90
N GLN A 105 9.75 -34.52 42.82
CA GLN A 105 8.94 -35.71 43.04
C GLN A 105 7.86 -35.34 44.06
N PRO A 106 6.57 -35.32 43.69
CA PRO A 106 5.49 -35.10 44.63
C PRO A 106 5.53 -36.21 45.69
N ASN A 107 5.67 -35.83 46.96
CA ASN A 107 5.53 -36.77 48.06
C ASN A 107 4.06 -37.20 48.18
N ASP A 108 3.80 -38.46 48.55
CA ASP A 108 2.48 -39.09 48.70
C ASP A 108 1.53 -38.35 49.68
N ARG A 109 2.01 -37.33 50.37
CA ARG A 109 1.22 -36.47 51.28
C ARG A 109 0.22 -35.55 50.60
N TYR A 110 0.22 -35.44 49.27
CA TYR A 110 -0.68 -34.55 48.52
C TYR A 110 -1.45 -35.25 47.38
N SER A 111 -1.68 -36.57 47.47
CA SER A 111 -2.59 -37.30 46.57
C SER A 111 -4.06 -37.11 46.98
N HIS A 112 -4.54 -35.86 46.99
CA HIS A 112 -5.97 -35.58 47.13
C HIS A 112 -6.65 -35.59 45.75
N THR A 113 -6.83 -36.80 45.23
CA THR A 113 -7.87 -37.13 44.24
C THR A 113 -8.53 -38.44 44.67
N GLN A 114 -9.53 -38.32 45.54
CA GLN A 114 -10.74 -39.15 45.48
C GLN A 114 -11.88 -38.28 44.97
#